data_AF-A0A968WUX4-F1
#
_entry.id   AF-A0A968WUX4-F1
#
_cell.length_a   1.000
_cell.length_b   1.000
_cell.length_c   1.000
_cell.angle_alpha   90.00
_cell.angle_beta   90.00
_cell.angle_gamma   90.00
#
_symmetry.space_group_name_H-M   'P 1'
#
loop_
_entity.id
_entity.type
_entity.pdbx_description
1 polymer ?
#
loop_
_entity_poly.entity_id
_entity_poly.type
_entity_poly.pdbx_seq_one_letter_code
_entity_poly.pdbx_strand_id
1 'polypeptide(L)'
;MKRLAEITSFCLLFVLPGKAMEVRTWTDAQDRKVEAVLMKADEVSVVLKLKNGKEVSFPLEKLSIADRKYVEENSAFLADTKEVIADDKARETPEPEKIRELSTSMHHGQNG
;
A
#
# COMPACT_ATOMS: atom_id res chain seq x y z
N MET A 1 43.44 -21.00 25.37
CA MET A 1 42.10 -21.39 25.89
C MET A 1 41.25 -20.15 26.15
N LYS A 2 40.35 -19.77 25.22
CA LYS A 2 39.16 -18.88 25.37
C LYS A 2 38.24 -19.19 24.16
N ARG A 3 37.50 -20.31 24.16
CA ARG A 3 36.03 -20.40 24.29
C ARG A 3 35.25 -19.23 23.66
N LEU A 4 34.56 -19.53 22.55
CA LEU A 4 33.09 -19.46 22.36
C LEU A 4 32.59 -18.04 22.04
N ALA A 5 31.59 -17.80 21.22
CA ALA A 5 30.77 -18.61 20.34
C ALA A 5 29.92 -17.60 19.55
N GLU A 6 29.63 -17.93 18.29
CA GLU A 6 28.34 -17.70 17.65
C GLU A 6 27.82 -16.25 17.58
N ILE A 7 28.05 -15.68 16.40
CA ILE A 7 27.26 -14.62 15.78
C ILE A 7 25.82 -15.11 15.68
N THR A 8 25.04 -14.99 16.75
CA THR A 8 23.59 -14.93 16.62
C THR A 8 23.25 -13.46 16.48
N SER A 9 23.50 -12.97 15.27
CA SER A 9 22.88 -11.75 14.76
C SER A 9 21.38 -11.98 14.87
N PHE A 10 20.83 -11.58 16.01
CA PHE A 10 19.42 -11.45 16.25
C PHE A 10 19.01 -10.24 15.41
N CYS A 11 18.93 -10.45 14.09
CA CYS A 11 17.99 -9.72 13.26
C CYS A 11 16.63 -9.98 13.88
N LEU A 12 16.31 -9.17 14.88
CA LEU A 12 14.96 -8.84 15.27
C LEU A 12 14.37 -8.28 13.98
N LEU A 13 13.82 -9.20 13.18
CA LEU A 13 12.86 -8.90 12.14
C LEU A 13 11.74 -8.17 12.87
N PHE A 14 11.90 -6.86 12.98
CA PHE A 14 10.83 -5.94 13.25
C PHE A 14 9.93 -6.08 12.04
N VAL A 15 9.04 -7.07 12.11
CA VAL A 15 7.88 -7.17 11.23
C VAL A 15 7.14 -5.88 11.48
N LEU A 16 7.37 -4.90 10.62
CA LEU A 16 6.57 -3.68 10.56
C LEU A 16 5.14 -4.17 10.28
N PRO A 17 4.17 -3.96 11.19
CA PRO A 17 2.79 -4.17 10.83
C PRO A 17 2.51 -3.18 9.71
N GLY A 18 2.38 -3.67 8.48
CA GLY A 18 1.81 -2.87 7.40
C GLY A 18 0.49 -2.36 7.93
N LYS A 19 0.31 -1.03 7.99
CA LYS A 19 -0.96 -0.42 8.39
C LYS A 19 -2.00 -0.79 7.34
N ALA A 20 -2.60 -1.97 7.52
CA ALA A 20 -3.76 -2.39 6.78
C ALA A 20 -4.86 -1.37 7.05
N MET A 21 -5.45 -0.87 5.98
CA MET A 21 -6.60 0.02 6.03
C MET A 21 -7.74 -0.72 6.75
N GLU A 22 -7.94 -0.41 8.03
CA GLU A 22 -8.79 -1.21 8.92
C GLU A 22 -10.28 -0.94 8.67
N VAL A 23 -11.09 -2.00 8.65
CA VAL A 23 -12.56 -1.89 8.68
C VAL A 23 -12.95 -1.35 10.04
N ARG A 24 -13.51 -0.14 10.08
CA ARG A 24 -14.00 0.49 11.33
C ARG A 24 -15.45 0.90 11.22
N THR A 25 -16.06 1.16 12.37
CA THR A 25 -17.40 1.74 12.44
C THR A 25 -17.31 3.26 12.32
N TRP A 26 -17.96 3.79 11.30
CA TRP A 26 -18.12 5.21 11.00
C TRP A 26 -19.48 5.68 11.51
N THR A 27 -19.52 6.89 12.06
CA THR A 27 -20.73 7.51 12.58
C THR A 27 -21.04 8.78 11.80
N ASP A 28 -22.30 8.95 11.39
CA ASP A 28 -22.75 10.18 10.75
C ASP A 28 -23.38 11.18 11.75
N ALA A 29 -23.66 12.40 11.30
CA ALA A 29 -24.26 13.45 12.10
C ALA A 29 -25.66 13.09 12.66
N GLN A 30 -26.32 12.08 12.07
CA GLN A 30 -27.58 11.52 12.55
C GLN A 30 -27.40 10.29 13.47
N ASP A 31 -26.19 10.03 13.96
CA ASP A 31 -25.81 8.89 14.80
C ASP A 31 -25.97 7.50 14.14
N ARG A 32 -26.13 7.43 12.81
CA ARG A 32 -26.15 6.12 12.12
C ARG A 32 -24.72 5.61 11.99
N LYS A 33 -24.59 4.30 12.12
CA LYS A 33 -23.31 3.60 12.16
C LYS A 33 -23.15 2.72 10.92
N VAL A 34 -21.98 2.76 10.30
CA VAL A 34 -21.66 1.94 9.14
C VAL A 34 -20.24 1.37 9.23
N GLU A 35 -20.09 0.09 8.93
CA GLU A 35 -18.78 -0.55 8.89
C GLU A 35 -18.13 -0.38 7.52
N ALA A 36 -16.99 0.30 7.47
CA ALA A 36 -16.31 0.61 6.22
C ALA A 36 -14.81 0.85 6.40
N VAL A 37 -14.09 0.74 5.28
CA VAL A 37 -12.68 1.07 5.13
C VAL A 37 -12.57 2.44 4.45
N LEU A 38 -11.76 3.36 4.98
CA LEU A 38 -11.53 4.67 4.35
C LEU A 38 -10.62 4.52 3.15
N MET A 39 -11.13 4.55 1.91
CA MET A 39 -10.30 4.39 0.70
C MET A 39 -9.59 5.67 0.30
N LYS A 40 -10.28 6.81 0.41
CA LYS A 40 -9.78 8.12 0.00
C LYS A 40 -10.45 9.21 0.83
N ALA A 41 -9.74 10.29 1.07
CA ALA A 41 -10.29 11.51 1.64
C ALA A 41 -9.77 12.72 0.87
N ASP A 42 -10.66 13.66 0.63
CA ASP A 42 -10.37 15.00 0.14
C ASP A 42 -10.96 16.02 1.14
N GLU A 43 -10.81 17.32 0.88
CA GLU A 43 -11.29 18.39 1.79
C GLU A 43 -12.82 18.41 1.97
N VAL A 44 -13.57 17.89 0.99
CA VAL A 44 -15.04 17.98 0.95
C VAL A 44 -15.72 16.64 1.29
N SER A 45 -15.11 15.52 0.92
CA SER A 45 -15.74 14.20 1.00
C SER A 45 -14.76 13.08 1.23
N VAL A 46 -15.28 11.95 1.72
CA VAL A 46 -14.54 10.69 1.86
C VAL A 46 -15.15 9.62 0.98
N VAL A 47 -14.30 8.70 0.51
CA VAL A 47 -14.73 7.46 -0.15
C VAL A 47 -14.57 6.33 0.86
N LEU A 48 -15.70 5.73 1.24
CA LEU A 48 -15.76 4.61 2.17
C LEU A 48 -16.10 3.33 1.40
N LYS A 49 -15.30 2.28 1.57
CA LYS A 49 -15.62 0.94 1.06
C LYS A 49 -16.30 0.13 2.15
N LEU A 50 -17.58 -0.12 1.96
CA LEU A 50 -18.40 -0.92 2.86
C LEU A 50 -17.93 -2.37 2.89
N LYS A 51 -18.30 -3.11 3.95
CA LYS A 51 -18.02 -4.57 4.06
C LYS A 51 -18.51 -5.40 2.86
N ASN A 52 -19.59 -4.98 2.21
CA ASN A 52 -20.11 -5.65 1.01
C ASN A 52 -19.32 -5.34 -0.28
N GLY A 53 -18.21 -4.59 -0.17
CA GLY A 53 -17.35 -4.19 -1.28
C GLY A 53 -17.82 -2.94 -2.02
N LYS A 54 -19.01 -2.39 -1.73
CA LYS A 54 -19.51 -1.17 -2.35
C LYS A 54 -18.73 0.04 -1.85
N GLU A 55 -18.32 0.89 -2.78
CA GLU A 55 -17.73 2.19 -2.48
C GLU A 55 -18.81 3.26 -2.44
N VAL A 56 -18.79 4.10 -1.41
CA VAL A 56 -19.72 5.21 -1.23
C VAL A 56 -18.94 6.49 -0.98
N SER A 57 -19.25 7.53 -1.75
CA SER A 57 -18.79 8.88 -1.44
C SER A 57 -19.72 9.49 -0.40
N PHE A 58 -19.15 9.98 0.70
CA PHE A 58 -19.89 10.55 1.81
C PHE A 58 -19.32 11.93 2.18
N PRO A 59 -20.17 12.96 2.36
CA PRO A 59 -19.70 14.30 2.72
C PRO A 59 -19.00 14.31 4.08
N LEU A 60 -17.80 14.91 4.14
CA LEU A 60 -16.99 14.94 5.36
C LEU A 60 -17.73 15.70 6.48
N GLU A 61 -18.43 16.80 6.14
CA GLU A 61 -19.25 17.60 7.07
C GLU A 61 -20.35 16.79 7.77
N LYS A 62 -20.82 15.71 7.14
CA LYS A 62 -21.89 14.85 7.66
C LYS A 62 -21.36 13.70 8.51
N LEU A 63 -20.03 13.53 8.62
CA LEU A 63 -19.45 12.59 9.58
C LEU A 63 -19.45 13.18 10.99
N SER A 64 -19.41 12.30 11.99
CA SER A 64 -19.22 12.70 13.38
C SER A 64 -17.91 13.48 13.56
N ILE A 65 -17.83 14.30 14.60
CA ILE A 65 -16.61 15.06 14.91
C ILE A 65 -15.41 14.12 15.10
N ALA A 66 -15.62 12.97 15.75
CA ALA A 66 -14.57 11.98 15.96
C ALA A 66 -14.08 11.38 14.65
N ASP A 67 -15.00 11.06 13.73
CA ASP A 67 -14.65 10.47 12.44
C ASP A 67 -14.00 11.48 11.49
N ARG A 68 -14.38 12.76 11.55
CA ARG A 68 -13.68 13.81 10.80
C ARG A 68 -12.23 13.94 11.24
N LYS A 69 -11.96 13.95 12.55
CA LYS A 69 -10.59 13.98 13.08
C LYS A 69 -9.78 12.78 12.64
N TYR A 70 -10.37 11.59 12.68
CA TYR A 70 -9.71 10.39 12.17
C TYR A 70 -9.33 10.53 10.70
N VAL A 71 -10.22 11.08 9.86
CA VAL A 71 -9.93 11.32 8.44
C VAL A 71 -8.78 12.29 8.27
N GLU A 72 -8.72 13.38 9.03
CA GLU A 72 -7.62 14.36 8.98
C GLU A 72 -6.27 13.73 9.34
N GLU A 73 -6.24 12.88 10.37
CA GLU A 73 -5.03 12.17 10.80
C GLU A 73 -4.54 11.14 9.77
N ASN A 74 -5.47 10.55 9.00
CA ASN A 74 -5.15 9.48 8.04
C ASN A 74 -5.07 9.96 6.58
N SER A 75 -5.65 11.11 6.22
CA SER A 75 -5.59 11.66 4.85
C SER A 75 -4.16 12.05 4.47
N ALA A 76 -3.37 12.54 5.44
CA ALA A 76 -1.94 12.77 5.27
C ALA A 76 -1.16 11.49 4.91
N PHE A 77 -1.64 10.32 5.35
CA PHE A 77 -1.05 9.02 5.03
C PHE A 77 -1.54 8.46 3.67
N LEU A 78 -2.80 8.72 3.30
CA LEU A 78 -3.38 8.26 2.03
C LEU A 78 -2.91 9.05 0.81
N ALA A 79 -2.43 10.29 1.00
CA ALA A 79 -1.87 11.09 -0.08
C ALA A 79 -0.58 10.48 -0.65
N ASP A 80 0.21 9.81 0.19
CA ASP A 80 1.49 9.19 -0.19
C ASP A 80 1.30 7.86 -0.97
N THR A 81 0.18 7.16 -0.73
CA THR A 81 -0.08 5.85 -1.37
C THR A 81 -0.67 5.96 -2.79
N LYS A 82 -1.02 7.17 -3.25
CA LYS A 82 -1.65 7.38 -4.58
C LYS A 82 -0.65 7.33 -5.74
N GLU A 83 0.66 7.39 -5.49
CA GLU A 83 1.67 7.45 -6.56
C GLU A 83 2.16 6.07 -7.05
N VAL A 84 1.85 4.97 -6.37
CA VAL A 84 2.37 3.62 -6.74
C VAL A 84 1.34 2.73 -7.48
N ILE A 85 0.04 3.07 -7.47
CA ILE A 85 -1.02 2.19 -8.00
C ILE A 85 -1.71 2.73 -9.26
N ALA A 86 -1.30 3.90 -9.76
CA ALA A 86 -1.92 4.52 -10.95
C ALA A 86 -1.22 4.19 -12.28
N ASP A 87 -0.08 3.47 -12.27
CA ASP A 87 0.63 3.08 -13.51
C ASP A 87 0.55 1.58 -13.84
N ASP A 88 0.03 0.71 -12.96
CA ASP A 88 0.06 -0.75 -13.13
C ASP A 88 -1.27 -1.35 -13.66
N LYS A 89 -2.00 -0.65 -14.54
CA LYS A 89 -3.20 -1.25 -15.18
C LYS A 89 -3.29 -1.08 -16.69
N ALA A 90 -2.18 -0.83 -17.37
CA ALA A 90 -2.14 -0.82 -18.82
C ALA A 90 -0.79 -1.24 -19.45
N ARG A 91 0.07 -2.01 -18.77
CA ARG A 91 1.27 -2.57 -19.41
C ARG A 91 1.51 -4.05 -19.09
N GLU A 92 0.90 -4.87 -19.94
CA GLU A 92 1.53 -6.01 -20.62
C GLU A 92 2.14 -7.12 -19.75
N THR A 93 1.49 -8.28 -19.80
CA THR A 93 2.05 -9.64 -19.91
C THR A 93 3.57 -9.75 -19.71
N PRO A 94 4.08 -10.60 -18.80
CA PRO A 94 5.51 -10.83 -18.70
C PRO A 94 6.01 -11.49 -20.00
N GLU A 95 6.63 -10.70 -20.88
CA GLU A 95 7.36 -11.22 -22.04
C GLU A 95 8.76 -11.67 -21.57
N PRO A 96 9.07 -12.98 -21.59
CA PRO A 96 10.33 -13.51 -21.08
C PRO A 96 11.41 -13.43 -22.16
N GLU A 97 11.84 -12.23 -22.57
CA GLU A 97 12.87 -12.14 -23.62
C GLU A 97 13.94 -11.06 -23.42
N LYS A 98 14.44 -10.90 -22.19
CA LYS A 98 15.69 -10.15 -21.97
C LYS A 98 16.69 -10.90 -21.09
N ILE A 99 16.95 -12.17 -21.39
CA ILE A 99 18.03 -12.97 -20.78
C ILE A 99 18.92 -13.65 -21.85
N ARG A 100 18.97 -13.11 -23.07
CA ARG A 100 19.64 -13.78 -24.22
C ARG A 100 20.59 -12.91 -25.03
N GLU A 101 21.26 -11.93 -24.42
CA GLU A 101 22.31 -11.16 -25.14
C GLU A 101 23.63 -11.02 -24.38
N LEU A 102 23.92 -11.92 -23.41
CA LEU A 102 25.25 -11.99 -22.77
C LEU A 102 25.84 -13.41 -22.77
N SER A 103 25.49 -14.20 -23.78
CA SER A 103 26.15 -15.47 -24.08
C SER A 103 26.04 -15.76 -25.56
N THR A 104 26.75 -15.01 -26.40
CA THR A 104 27.22 -15.51 -27.69
C THR A 104 28.52 -14.80 -28.06
N SER A 105 29.58 -15.59 -28.04
CA SER A 105 30.82 -15.39 -28.80
C SER A 105 31.93 -14.52 -28.19
N MET A 106 32.49 -15.00 -27.08
CA MET A 106 33.93 -15.24 -27.08
C MET A 106 34.21 -16.54 -27.87
N HIS A 107 34.55 -16.46 -29.15
CA HIS A 107 35.51 -17.36 -29.81
C HIS A 107 35.85 -16.93 -31.25
N HIS A 108 37.12 -17.17 -31.61
CA HIS A 108 37.75 -17.10 -32.95
C HIS A 108 38.17 -15.69 -33.42
N GLY A 109 39.42 -15.40 -33.79
CA GLY A 109 40.62 -16.18 -34.10
C GLY A 109 41.58 -15.28 -34.90
N GLN A 110 42.88 -15.63 -34.93
CA GLN A 110 43.96 -14.99 -35.71
C GLN A 110 43.56 -14.55 -37.13
N ASN A 111 44.09 -13.41 -37.62
CA ASN A 111 45.12 -13.35 -38.67
C ASN A 111 45.42 -11.89 -39.11
N GLY A 112 46.69 -11.59 -39.41
CA GLY A 112 47.14 -10.34 -40.03
C GLY A 112 48.51 -9.89 -39.57
#